data_AF-A0AAW8XRN6-F1
#
_entry.id   AF-A0AAW8XRN6-F1
#
_cell.length_a   1.000
_cell.length_b   1.000
_cell.length_c   1.000
_cell.angle_alpha   90.00
_cell.angle_beta   90.00
_cell.angle_gamma   90.00
#
_symmetry.space_group_name_H-M   'P 1'
#
loop_
_entity.id
_entity.type
_entity.pdbx_description
1 polymer ?
#
loop_
_entity_poly.entity_id
_entity_poly.type
_entity_poly.pdbx_seq_one_letter_code
_entity_poly.pdbx_strand_id
1 'polypeptide(L)'
;MSGQDMNRVTFSVVAIMLLAAATTLPFVLNAGFGKAPQGAQLSQVEASPHYRDGKFHNQLPTPGFTGQKNMLAAWWDFLMTKRENARPAQPLPLVKTDLATLPLGQDVMVWLGHSSWYLQLAGKRILIDPVFSDYAAPFSFINKAFPGDYPWRAEGMPAIDLLIVSHDHYDHLDYATIRALLPKIKRVITPLGVGSHLRYWGMDGALITEADWQQAIPVSDELTVHVLPARHFSGRGLKRNQTLWASFLFVTPQQKIYYSGDSGYGPHFKAIGDEFGPIDLAIMENGQYDQDWKYIHMMPDETAQAADDLRARAVLPGHAGRFVLAKHSWDEPYQRLAAASEGRAWRLLTPVQGEPVWVADKTQSFNAWWR
;
A
#
# COMPACT_ATOMS: atom_id res chain seq x y z
N MET A 1 -12.44 47.02 -32.62
CA MET A 1 -11.17 46.75 -31.89
C MET A 1 -10.03 47.14 -32.80
N SER A 2 -9.06 47.90 -32.29
CA SER A 2 -7.87 48.25 -33.08
C SER A 2 -7.04 46.99 -33.35
N GLY A 3 -6.21 46.97 -34.41
CA GLY A 3 -5.33 45.83 -34.70
C GLY A 3 -4.36 45.49 -33.55
N GLN A 4 -4.05 46.46 -32.67
CA GLN A 4 -3.23 46.24 -31.47
C GLN A 4 -4.00 45.51 -30.36
N ASP A 5 -5.29 45.76 -30.19
CA ASP A 5 -6.12 45.07 -29.19
C ASP A 5 -6.34 43.59 -29.55
N MET A 6 -6.52 43.31 -30.85
CA MET A 6 -6.64 41.94 -31.38
C MET A 6 -5.37 41.11 -31.13
N ASN A 7 -4.20 41.73 -31.29
CA ASN A 7 -2.91 41.07 -31.08
C ASN A 7 -2.64 40.79 -29.59
N ARG A 8 -3.04 41.69 -28.69
CA ARG A 8 -2.91 41.49 -27.23
C ARG A 8 -3.82 40.38 -26.71
N VAL A 9 -5.06 40.31 -27.20
CA VAL A 9 -6.01 39.24 -26.84
C VAL A 9 -5.51 37.89 -27.36
N THR A 10 -5.07 37.82 -28.63
CA THR A 10 -4.53 36.59 -29.21
C THR A 10 -3.28 36.09 -28.47
N PHE A 11 -2.35 37.00 -28.14
CA PHE A 11 -1.15 36.64 -27.38
C PHE A 11 -1.49 36.13 -25.97
N SER A 12 -2.47 36.74 -25.30
CA SER A 12 -2.92 36.32 -23.97
C SER A 12 -3.59 34.95 -24.01
N VAL A 13 -4.43 34.67 -25.01
CA VAL A 13 -5.08 33.36 -25.19
C VAL A 13 -4.05 32.27 -25.52
N VAL A 14 -3.08 32.56 -26.39
CA VAL A 14 -1.99 31.62 -26.70
C VAL A 14 -1.11 31.37 -25.47
N ALA A 15 -0.77 32.41 -24.69
CA ALA A 15 -0.01 32.26 -23.46
C ALA A 15 -0.77 31.42 -22.41
N ILE A 16 -2.08 31.63 -22.25
CA ILE A 16 -2.93 30.82 -21.37
C ILE A 16 -3.01 29.37 -21.85
N MET A 17 -3.17 29.14 -23.16
CA MET A 17 -3.18 27.78 -23.72
C MET A 17 -1.82 27.09 -23.59
N LEU A 18 -0.71 27.81 -23.75
CA LEU A 18 0.63 27.28 -23.52
C LEU A 18 0.89 26.98 -22.04
N LEU A 19 0.38 27.82 -21.13
CA LEU A 19 0.46 27.58 -19.68
C LEU A 19 -0.41 26.37 -19.28
N ALA A 20 -1.63 26.28 -19.82
CA ALA A 20 -2.53 25.14 -19.63
C ALA A 20 -1.91 23.85 -20.21
N ALA A 21 -1.37 23.89 -21.42
CA ALA A 21 -0.68 22.76 -22.03
C ALA A 21 0.57 22.36 -21.23
N ALA A 22 1.40 23.31 -20.80
CA ALA A 22 2.58 23.04 -19.98
C ALA A 22 2.23 22.46 -18.60
N THR A 23 1.05 22.77 -18.06
CA THR A 23 0.56 22.21 -16.79
C THR A 23 -0.17 20.87 -16.97
N THR A 24 -0.83 20.62 -18.10
CA THR A 24 -1.53 19.34 -18.36
C THR A 24 -0.66 18.27 -19.02
N LEU A 25 0.31 18.66 -19.84
CA LEU A 25 1.14 17.74 -20.61
C LEU A 25 1.98 16.80 -19.71
N PRO A 26 2.57 17.24 -18.58
CA PRO A 26 3.22 16.32 -17.64
C PRO A 26 2.25 15.29 -17.01
N PHE A 27 0.98 15.64 -16.81
CA PHE A 27 -0.04 14.72 -16.31
C PHE A 27 -0.44 13.67 -17.37
N VAL A 28 -0.48 14.07 -18.64
CA VAL A 28 -0.84 13.19 -19.76
C VAL A 28 0.34 12.29 -20.17
N LEU A 29 1.58 12.77 -20.05
CA LEU A 29 2.78 12.03 -20.47
C LEU A 29 3.38 11.13 -19.37
N ASN A 30 3.03 11.35 -18.10
CA ASN A 30 3.57 10.54 -17.02
C ASN A 30 2.83 9.19 -16.94
N ALA A 31 3.46 8.14 -17.45
CA ALA A 31 2.92 6.79 -17.44
C ALA A 31 2.61 6.28 -16.01
N GLY A 32 3.20 6.88 -14.97
CA GLY A 32 2.95 6.55 -13.57
C GLY A 32 1.52 6.82 -13.09
N PHE A 33 0.73 7.66 -13.77
CA PHE A 33 -0.72 7.77 -13.52
C PHE A 33 -1.47 6.48 -13.89
N GLY A 34 -0.86 5.66 -14.75
CA GLY A 34 -1.44 4.45 -15.32
C GLY A 34 -2.76 4.72 -16.05
N LYS A 35 -3.67 3.73 -16.07
CA LYS A 35 -4.89 3.81 -16.87
C LYS A 35 -6.06 3.16 -16.14
N ALA A 36 -7.20 3.83 -16.11
CA ALA A 36 -8.43 3.27 -15.55
C ALA A 36 -8.94 2.06 -16.38
N PRO A 37 -9.76 1.17 -15.78
CA PRO A 37 -10.40 0.07 -16.50
C PRO A 37 -11.22 0.56 -17.70
N GLN A 38 -11.16 -0.19 -18.82
CA GLN A 38 -11.89 0.10 -20.06
C GLN A 38 -12.38 -1.21 -20.68
N GLY A 39 -13.34 -1.16 -21.60
CA GLY A 39 -13.81 -2.34 -22.34
C GLY A 39 -14.19 -3.50 -21.42
N ALA A 40 -13.69 -4.71 -21.71
CA ALA A 40 -13.98 -5.90 -20.92
C ALA A 40 -13.54 -5.80 -19.45
N GLN A 41 -12.44 -5.08 -19.16
CA GLN A 41 -12.02 -4.84 -17.78
C GLN A 41 -13.01 -3.96 -17.02
N LEU A 42 -13.56 -2.94 -17.69
CA LEU A 42 -14.59 -2.09 -17.07
C LEU A 42 -15.87 -2.88 -16.83
N SER A 43 -16.30 -3.72 -17.77
CA SER A 43 -17.47 -4.59 -17.57
C SER A 43 -17.32 -5.53 -16.38
N GLN A 44 -16.11 -6.05 -16.13
CA GLN A 44 -15.84 -6.86 -14.93
C GLN A 44 -15.95 -6.04 -13.64
N VAL A 45 -15.44 -4.81 -13.65
CA VAL A 45 -15.57 -3.86 -12.53
C VAL A 45 -17.04 -3.50 -12.27
N GLU A 46 -17.80 -3.18 -13.31
CA GLU A 46 -19.21 -2.81 -13.23
C GLU A 46 -20.13 -3.95 -12.78
N ALA A 47 -19.68 -5.21 -12.92
CA ALA A 47 -20.40 -6.37 -12.42
C ALA A 47 -20.25 -6.58 -10.91
N SER A 48 -19.30 -5.89 -10.25
CA SER A 48 -19.11 -5.98 -8.81
C SER A 48 -20.30 -5.36 -8.06
N PRO A 49 -20.82 -6.01 -7.00
CA PRO A 49 -21.85 -5.41 -6.14
C PRO A 49 -21.31 -4.19 -5.34
N HIS A 50 -19.99 -4.01 -5.31
CA HIS A 50 -19.31 -2.91 -4.63
C HIS A 50 -19.04 -1.71 -5.55
N TYR A 51 -19.29 -1.85 -6.87
CA TYR A 51 -19.18 -0.77 -7.84
C TYR A 51 -20.55 -0.22 -8.20
N ARG A 52 -20.79 1.06 -7.90
CA ARG A 52 -22.03 1.77 -8.24
C ARG A 52 -21.78 3.26 -8.42
N ASP A 53 -22.62 3.91 -9.21
CA ASP A 53 -22.49 5.35 -9.51
C ASP A 53 -21.10 5.72 -10.08
N GLY A 54 -20.51 4.81 -10.87
CA GLY A 54 -19.22 5.00 -11.53
C GLY A 54 -18.01 4.95 -10.60
N LYS A 55 -18.12 4.32 -9.42
CA LYS A 55 -17.00 4.12 -8.49
C LYS A 55 -17.23 2.96 -7.51
N PHE A 56 -16.16 2.48 -6.88
CA PHE A 56 -16.22 1.57 -5.73
C PHE A 56 -16.60 2.31 -4.44
N HIS A 57 -17.29 1.58 -3.54
CA HIS A 57 -17.75 2.08 -2.24
C HIS A 57 -17.33 1.16 -1.10
N ASN A 58 -17.00 1.78 0.04
CA ASN A 58 -16.80 1.06 1.30
C ASN A 58 -18.12 0.43 1.79
N GLN A 59 -18.00 -0.62 2.61
CA GLN A 59 -19.14 -1.23 3.32
C GLN A 59 -19.76 -0.28 4.35
N LEU A 60 -18.94 0.61 4.92
CA LEU A 60 -19.36 1.67 5.82
C LEU A 60 -19.27 3.04 5.14
N PRO A 61 -20.06 4.04 5.59
CA PRO A 61 -19.80 5.43 5.24
C PRO A 61 -18.36 5.82 5.63
N THR A 62 -17.59 6.24 4.63
CA THR A 62 -16.17 6.59 4.79
C THR A 62 -15.90 7.93 4.11
N PRO A 63 -16.20 9.06 4.76
CA PRO A 63 -15.70 10.35 4.31
C PRO A 63 -14.16 10.32 4.27
N GLY A 64 -13.57 10.59 3.10
CA GLY A 64 -12.11 10.59 2.94
C GLY A 64 -11.41 11.76 3.62
N PHE A 65 -12.16 12.79 4.02
CA PHE A 65 -11.71 13.88 4.87
C PHE A 65 -12.77 14.17 5.92
N THR A 66 -12.33 14.31 7.16
CA THR A 66 -13.15 14.46 8.37
C THR A 66 -12.75 15.69 9.19
N GLY A 67 -11.71 16.42 8.75
CA GLY A 67 -11.32 17.68 9.36
C GLY A 67 -12.43 18.72 9.24
N GLN A 68 -12.47 19.67 10.19
CA GLN A 68 -13.46 20.75 10.21
C GLN A 68 -13.14 21.88 9.21
N LYS A 69 -11.91 21.91 8.70
CA LYS A 69 -11.43 22.94 7.75
C LYS A 69 -11.91 22.63 6.34
N ASN A 70 -12.13 23.66 5.53
CA ASN A 70 -12.35 23.41 4.10
C ASN A 70 -11.07 22.85 3.44
N MET A 71 -11.21 22.22 2.29
CA MET A 71 -10.09 21.53 1.62
C MET A 71 -8.90 22.45 1.33
N LEU A 72 -9.11 23.70 0.91
CA LEU A 72 -8.01 24.64 0.63
C LEU A 72 -7.21 24.97 1.89
N ALA A 73 -7.90 25.23 3.01
CA ALA A 73 -7.27 25.50 4.29
C ALA A 73 -6.52 24.27 4.82
N ALA A 74 -7.11 23.08 4.71
CA ALA A 74 -6.44 21.83 5.11
C ALA A 74 -5.18 21.56 4.26
N TRP A 75 -5.23 21.80 2.95
CA TRP A 75 -4.07 21.70 2.06
C TRP A 75 -2.99 22.71 2.42
N TRP A 76 -3.37 23.97 2.67
CA TRP A 76 -2.43 25.00 3.08
C TRP A 76 -1.75 24.65 4.41
N ASP A 77 -2.51 24.18 5.39
CA ASP A 77 -1.97 23.75 6.67
C ASP A 77 -1.05 22.54 6.51
N PHE A 78 -1.40 21.55 5.71
CA PHE A 78 -0.54 20.40 5.45
C PHE A 78 0.82 20.79 4.84
N LEU A 79 0.83 21.84 4.00
CA LEU A 79 2.04 22.37 3.35
C LEU A 79 2.86 23.31 4.26
N MET A 80 2.19 24.15 5.04
CA MET A 80 2.83 25.19 5.86
C MET A 80 3.17 24.75 7.28
N THR A 81 2.47 23.73 7.81
CA THR A 81 2.75 23.23 9.16
C THR A 81 4.07 22.49 9.17
N LYS A 82 5.06 23.08 9.85
CA LYS A 82 6.32 22.41 10.17
C LYS A 82 6.00 21.19 11.04
N ARG A 83 6.33 20.00 10.53
CA ARG A 83 6.14 18.75 11.25
C ARG A 83 7.42 18.47 12.03
N GLU A 84 7.36 18.65 13.35
CA GLU A 84 8.48 18.31 14.21
C GLU A 84 8.76 16.81 14.12
N ASN A 85 10.04 16.44 13.96
CA ASN A 85 10.49 15.05 13.92
C ASN A 85 9.71 14.14 12.93
N ALA A 86 9.17 14.66 11.83
CA ALA A 86 8.48 13.83 10.83
C ALA A 86 9.43 12.95 9.99
N ARG A 87 10.74 13.23 10.02
CA ARG A 87 11.79 12.43 9.39
C ARG A 87 12.87 12.12 10.40
N PRO A 88 13.48 10.94 10.35
CA PRO A 88 14.61 10.63 11.20
C PRO A 88 15.82 11.47 10.79
N ALA A 89 16.61 11.91 11.78
CA ALA A 89 17.82 12.69 11.53
C ALA A 89 18.95 11.86 10.92
N GLN A 90 18.93 10.55 11.14
CA GLN A 90 19.87 9.57 10.60
C GLN A 90 19.10 8.47 9.87
N PRO A 91 19.73 7.73 8.94
CA PRO A 91 19.12 6.55 8.36
C PRO A 91 18.64 5.57 9.44
N LEU A 92 17.46 4.99 9.23
CA LEU A 92 16.95 3.95 10.11
C LEU A 92 17.87 2.71 10.07
N PRO A 93 18.02 1.97 11.18
CA PRO A 93 18.75 0.71 11.18
C PRO A 93 18.10 -0.27 10.20
N LEU A 94 18.92 -1.04 9.49
CA LEU A 94 18.47 -2.09 8.57
C LEU A 94 19.47 -3.24 8.51
N VAL A 95 18.99 -4.41 8.12
CA VAL A 95 19.79 -5.59 7.80
C VAL A 95 19.77 -5.78 6.28
N LYS A 96 20.93 -5.84 5.63
CA LYS A 96 21.02 -6.02 4.16
C LYS A 96 20.84 -7.48 3.74
N THR A 97 19.68 -8.07 4.03
CA THR A 97 19.37 -9.45 3.68
C THR A 97 19.30 -9.64 2.17
N ASP A 98 20.09 -10.59 1.66
CA ASP A 98 20.00 -11.05 0.28
C ASP A 98 18.85 -12.04 0.13
N LEU A 99 17.73 -11.54 -0.42
CA LEU A 99 16.49 -12.29 -0.59
C LEU A 99 16.65 -13.53 -1.49
N ALA A 100 17.64 -13.53 -2.39
CA ALA A 100 17.87 -14.66 -3.30
C ALA A 100 18.50 -15.86 -2.58
N THR A 101 19.20 -15.62 -1.47
CA THR A 101 19.90 -16.65 -0.68
C THR A 101 19.02 -17.31 0.38
N LEU A 102 17.83 -16.76 0.65
CA LEU A 102 16.92 -17.31 1.65
C LEU A 102 16.40 -18.70 1.22
N PRO A 103 16.44 -19.71 2.12
CA PRO A 103 16.09 -21.08 1.79
C PRO A 103 14.59 -21.21 1.51
N LEU A 104 14.23 -21.56 0.27
CA LEU A 104 12.83 -21.59 -0.19
C LEU A 104 11.92 -22.54 0.61
N GLY A 105 12.49 -23.55 1.28
CA GLY A 105 11.74 -24.47 2.15
C GLY A 105 11.44 -23.94 3.55
N GLN A 106 11.84 -22.71 3.87
CA GLN A 106 11.50 -22.05 5.14
C GLN A 106 10.57 -20.88 4.87
N ASP A 107 9.51 -20.81 5.65
CA ASP A 107 8.60 -19.68 5.57
C ASP A 107 9.18 -18.49 6.34
N VAL A 108 9.36 -17.36 5.64
CA VAL A 108 10.05 -16.17 6.15
C VAL A 108 9.38 -14.92 5.63
N MET A 109 9.42 -13.85 6.42
CA MET A 109 8.95 -12.53 6.04
C MET A 109 10.06 -11.52 6.23
N VAL A 110 10.20 -10.60 5.27
CA VAL A 110 11.19 -9.53 5.30
C VAL A 110 10.49 -8.22 4.97
N TRP A 111 10.55 -7.28 5.92
CA TRP A 111 10.03 -5.93 5.71
C TRP A 111 11.01 -5.11 4.87
N LEU A 112 10.56 -4.57 3.73
CA LEU A 112 11.41 -3.82 2.80
C LEU A 112 11.23 -2.30 2.93
N GLY A 113 10.41 -1.87 3.89
CA GLY A 113 10.06 -0.46 4.14
C GLY A 113 8.63 -0.12 3.70
N HIS A 114 7.99 0.80 4.43
CA HIS A 114 6.59 1.17 4.21
C HIS A 114 5.68 -0.07 4.26
N SER A 115 4.94 -0.31 3.18
CA SER A 115 4.08 -1.47 2.98
C SER A 115 4.68 -2.52 2.04
N SER A 116 5.97 -2.41 1.71
CA SER A 116 6.66 -3.40 0.88
C SER A 116 7.14 -4.59 1.71
N TRP A 117 6.72 -5.80 1.32
CA TRP A 117 7.09 -7.04 2.01
C TRP A 117 7.52 -8.12 1.02
N TYR A 118 8.58 -8.84 1.39
CA TYR A 118 8.95 -10.10 0.74
C TYR A 118 8.62 -11.26 1.67
N LEU A 119 7.95 -12.28 1.15
CA LEU A 119 7.61 -13.50 1.86
C LEU A 119 8.16 -14.71 1.09
N GLN A 120 8.61 -15.72 1.83
CA GLN A 120 8.56 -17.10 1.36
C GLN A 120 7.47 -17.81 2.14
N LEU A 121 6.54 -18.44 1.42
CA LEU A 121 5.41 -19.13 2.03
C LEU A 121 5.02 -20.32 1.16
N ALA A 122 4.98 -21.53 1.73
CA ALA A 122 4.67 -22.77 1.01
C ALA A 122 5.52 -22.93 -0.28
N GLY A 123 6.83 -22.64 -0.16
CA GLY A 123 7.77 -22.73 -1.26
C GLY A 123 7.58 -21.70 -2.38
N LYS A 124 6.80 -20.63 -2.16
CA LYS A 124 6.60 -19.53 -3.11
C LYS A 124 7.29 -18.27 -2.64
N ARG A 125 7.95 -17.56 -3.57
CA ARG A 125 8.43 -16.19 -3.34
C ARG A 125 7.31 -15.20 -3.65
N ILE A 126 6.81 -14.52 -2.63
CA ILE A 126 5.70 -13.58 -2.72
C ILE A 126 6.24 -12.17 -2.44
N LEU A 127 5.88 -11.22 -3.29
CA LEU A 127 6.20 -9.80 -3.12
C LEU A 127 4.90 -9.01 -2.97
N ILE A 128 4.81 -8.17 -1.95
CA ILE A 128 3.60 -7.40 -1.63
C ILE A 128 3.93 -5.91 -1.72
N ASP A 129 3.10 -5.15 -2.44
CA ASP A 129 3.13 -3.69 -2.58
C ASP A 129 4.56 -3.09 -2.71
N PRO A 130 5.36 -3.53 -3.70
CA PRO A 130 6.76 -3.14 -3.78
C PRO A 130 6.94 -1.69 -4.27
N VAL A 131 7.59 -0.87 -3.45
CA VAL A 131 8.01 0.50 -3.77
C VAL A 131 9.48 0.66 -3.46
N PHE A 132 10.32 0.48 -4.49
CA PHE A 132 11.78 0.64 -4.39
C PHE A 132 12.26 2.03 -4.83
N SER A 133 11.36 2.86 -5.37
CA SER A 133 11.64 4.25 -5.69
C SER A 133 11.94 5.06 -4.42
N ASP A 134 12.75 6.11 -4.57
CA ASP A 134 13.08 7.06 -3.50
C ASP A 134 11.95 8.09 -3.24
N TYR A 135 10.77 7.88 -3.82
CA TYR A 135 9.60 8.73 -3.68
C TYR A 135 8.32 7.93 -3.91
N ALA A 136 7.22 8.39 -3.31
CA ALA A 136 5.89 7.78 -3.43
C ALA A 136 4.86 8.81 -3.90
N ALA A 137 4.99 9.23 -5.17
CA ALA A 137 4.17 10.29 -5.76
C ALA A 137 4.25 10.24 -7.30
N PRO A 138 3.35 10.94 -8.02
CA PRO A 138 3.48 11.08 -9.47
C PRO A 138 4.80 11.77 -9.88
N PHE A 139 5.37 12.62 -9.03
CA PHE A 139 6.58 13.37 -9.33
C PHE A 139 7.66 13.13 -8.28
N SER A 140 8.92 12.96 -8.73
CA SER A 140 10.05 12.52 -7.90
C SER A 140 10.48 13.47 -6.77
N PHE A 141 10.01 14.71 -6.81
CA PHE A 141 10.30 15.70 -5.77
C PHE A 141 9.28 15.70 -4.63
N ILE A 142 8.18 14.93 -4.74
CA ILE A 142 7.10 14.85 -3.76
C ILE A 142 7.22 13.53 -2.98
N ASN A 143 6.90 13.52 -1.69
CA ASN A 143 6.91 12.32 -0.83
C ASN A 143 8.21 11.52 -0.91
N LYS A 144 9.36 12.20 -0.80
CA LYS A 144 10.67 11.54 -0.79
C LYS A 144 10.79 10.58 0.37
N ALA A 145 11.47 9.47 0.14
CA ALA A 145 11.76 8.49 1.16
C ALA A 145 12.72 9.04 2.22
N PHE A 146 12.82 8.35 3.35
CA PHE A 146 13.82 8.61 4.38
C PHE A 146 15.23 8.41 3.83
N PRO A 147 16.23 9.15 4.35
CA PRO A 147 17.62 8.92 3.99
C PRO A 147 18.02 7.49 4.35
N GLY A 148 18.74 6.82 3.46
CA GLY A 148 19.26 5.47 3.69
C GLY A 148 19.74 4.80 2.41
N ASP A 149 20.49 3.71 2.58
CA ASP A 149 20.97 2.87 1.49
C ASP A 149 20.18 1.55 1.48
N TYR A 150 19.08 1.56 0.72
CA TYR A 150 18.12 0.47 0.65
C TYR A 150 18.57 -0.53 -0.44
N PRO A 151 18.96 -1.77 -0.07
CA PRO A 151 19.60 -2.70 -1.00
C PRO A 151 18.58 -3.41 -1.92
N TRP A 152 17.30 -3.39 -1.59
CA TRP A 152 16.26 -4.09 -2.36
C TRP A 152 15.86 -3.28 -3.58
N ARG A 153 16.50 -3.63 -4.69
CA ARG A 153 16.18 -3.10 -6.02
C ARG A 153 15.73 -4.21 -6.95
N ALA A 154 15.09 -3.83 -8.04
CA ALA A 154 14.58 -4.78 -9.02
C ALA A 154 15.67 -5.71 -9.56
N GLU A 155 16.91 -5.22 -9.73
CA GLU A 155 18.05 -5.97 -10.23
C GLU A 155 18.43 -7.13 -9.29
N GLY A 156 18.45 -6.88 -7.98
CA GLY A 156 18.79 -7.86 -6.95
C GLY A 156 17.66 -8.80 -6.54
N MET A 157 16.42 -8.54 -6.97
CA MET A 157 15.27 -9.36 -6.59
C MET A 157 15.35 -10.77 -7.23
N PRO A 158 15.10 -11.88 -6.50
CA PRO A 158 14.93 -13.19 -7.13
C PRO A 158 13.67 -13.24 -8.02
N ALA A 159 13.43 -14.37 -8.67
CA ALA A 159 12.15 -14.62 -9.35
C ALA A 159 10.98 -14.49 -8.35
N ILE A 160 9.90 -13.86 -8.78
CA ILE A 160 8.70 -13.60 -7.98
C ILE A 160 7.61 -14.54 -8.48
N ASP A 161 7.25 -15.53 -7.67
CA ASP A 161 6.19 -16.48 -8.02
C ASP A 161 4.81 -15.80 -7.95
N LEU A 162 4.65 -14.85 -7.03
CA LEU A 162 3.41 -14.11 -6.85
C LEU A 162 3.68 -12.66 -6.43
N LEU A 163 3.16 -11.71 -7.21
CA LEU A 163 3.04 -10.31 -6.81
C LEU A 163 1.63 -10.07 -6.26
N ILE A 164 1.55 -9.33 -5.15
CA ILE A 164 0.32 -8.87 -4.54
C ILE A 164 0.31 -7.35 -4.57
N VAL A 165 -0.80 -6.77 -5.02
CA VAL A 165 -1.03 -5.33 -5.01
C VAL A 165 -2.36 -5.04 -4.32
N SER A 166 -2.35 -4.36 -3.18
CA SER A 166 -3.55 -4.07 -2.38
C SER A 166 -4.44 -2.99 -2.95
N HIS A 167 -3.87 -1.95 -3.51
CA HIS A 167 -4.61 -0.86 -4.13
C HIS A 167 -3.66 -0.01 -4.99
N ASP A 168 -4.21 0.99 -5.68
CA ASP A 168 -3.49 1.72 -6.72
C ASP A 168 -2.79 3.01 -6.24
N HIS A 169 -2.60 3.26 -4.95
CA HIS A 169 -1.85 4.45 -4.50
C HIS A 169 -0.35 4.36 -4.84
N TYR A 170 0.32 5.51 -4.89
CA TYR A 170 1.72 5.60 -5.34
C TYR A 170 2.72 4.95 -4.38
N ASP A 171 2.38 4.85 -3.11
CA ASP A 171 3.14 4.18 -2.05
C ASP A 171 2.86 2.68 -1.92
N HIS A 172 1.96 2.14 -2.76
CA HIS A 172 1.64 0.70 -2.84
C HIS A 172 1.86 0.12 -4.24
N LEU A 173 1.75 0.95 -5.27
CA LEU A 173 1.91 0.58 -6.66
C LEU A 173 2.83 1.58 -7.37
N ASP A 174 4.13 1.28 -7.37
CA ASP A 174 5.15 2.12 -7.98
C ASP A 174 5.44 1.70 -9.44
N TYR A 175 5.25 2.63 -10.36
CA TYR A 175 5.45 2.40 -11.80
C TYR A 175 6.88 1.94 -12.12
N ALA A 176 7.89 2.62 -11.57
CA ALA A 176 9.28 2.31 -11.88
C ALA A 176 9.67 0.92 -11.37
N THR A 177 9.27 0.59 -10.13
CA THR A 177 9.47 -0.73 -9.53
C THR A 177 8.78 -1.82 -10.34
N ILE A 178 7.49 -1.67 -10.65
CA ILE A 178 6.75 -2.69 -11.43
C ILE A 178 7.36 -2.90 -12.81
N ARG A 179 7.69 -1.83 -13.53
CA ARG A 179 8.32 -1.93 -14.86
C ARG A 179 9.64 -2.68 -14.84
N ALA A 180 10.48 -2.41 -13.84
CA ALA A 180 11.77 -3.08 -13.69
C ALA A 180 11.62 -4.55 -13.26
N LEU A 181 10.54 -4.89 -12.55
CA LEU A 181 10.25 -6.25 -12.10
C LEU A 181 9.51 -7.13 -13.12
N LEU A 182 8.96 -6.57 -14.20
CA LEU A 182 8.19 -7.34 -15.20
C LEU A 182 8.84 -8.68 -15.62
N PRO A 183 10.14 -8.76 -15.92
CA PRO A 183 10.76 -10.02 -16.36
C PRO A 183 10.85 -11.10 -15.26
N LYS A 184 10.60 -10.73 -14.00
CA LYS A 184 10.77 -11.59 -12.82
C LYS A 184 9.43 -12.08 -12.24
N ILE A 185 8.32 -11.45 -12.61
CA ILE A 185 6.98 -11.73 -12.06
C ILE A 185 6.31 -12.85 -12.87
N LYS A 186 5.91 -13.93 -12.19
CA LYS A 186 5.21 -15.07 -12.80
C LYS A 186 3.69 -15.02 -12.69
N ARG A 187 3.15 -14.33 -11.68
CA ARG A 187 1.71 -14.17 -11.45
C ARG A 187 1.46 -12.94 -10.60
N VAL A 188 0.29 -12.31 -10.78
CA VAL A 188 -0.19 -11.21 -9.95
C VAL A 188 -1.59 -11.50 -9.46
N ILE A 189 -1.87 -11.20 -8.19
CA ILE A 189 -3.22 -11.11 -7.66
C ILE A 189 -3.43 -9.69 -7.14
N THR A 190 -4.55 -9.08 -7.53
CA THR A 190 -4.89 -7.71 -7.16
C THR A 190 -6.41 -7.51 -7.14
N PRO A 191 -6.95 -6.48 -6.48
CA PRO A 191 -8.37 -6.20 -6.54
C PRO A 191 -8.83 -5.75 -7.92
N LEU A 192 -10.14 -5.85 -8.16
CA LEU A 192 -10.77 -5.43 -9.42
C LEU A 192 -10.33 -4.03 -9.87
N GLY A 193 -9.90 -3.94 -11.12
CA GLY A 193 -9.52 -2.71 -11.79
C GLY A 193 -8.04 -2.35 -11.66
N VAL A 194 -7.32 -2.76 -10.61
CA VAL A 194 -5.89 -2.40 -10.45
C VAL A 194 -5.03 -2.96 -11.59
N GLY A 195 -5.40 -4.11 -12.13
CA GLY A 195 -4.73 -4.74 -13.28
C GLY A 195 -4.73 -3.86 -14.53
N SER A 196 -5.61 -2.87 -14.66
CA SER A 196 -5.59 -1.93 -15.81
C SER A 196 -4.31 -1.10 -15.85
N HIS A 197 -3.76 -0.72 -14.70
CA HIS A 197 -2.45 -0.06 -14.61
C HIS A 197 -1.34 -1.01 -15.06
N LEU A 198 -1.34 -2.24 -14.56
CA LEU A 198 -0.32 -3.24 -14.87
C LEU A 198 -0.26 -3.58 -16.37
N ARG A 199 -1.42 -3.81 -17.00
CA ARG A 199 -1.50 -4.06 -18.45
C ARG A 199 -1.04 -2.85 -19.26
N TYR A 200 -1.44 -1.65 -18.86
CA TYR A 200 -0.98 -0.42 -19.52
C TYR A 200 0.54 -0.27 -19.41
N TRP A 201 1.13 -0.70 -18.30
CA TRP A 201 2.57 -0.77 -18.09
C TRP A 201 3.23 -1.98 -18.75
N GLY A 202 2.54 -2.73 -19.60
CA GLY A 202 3.11 -3.79 -20.42
C GLY A 202 3.21 -5.16 -19.75
N MET A 203 2.55 -5.38 -18.62
CA MET A 203 2.39 -6.72 -18.05
C MET A 203 1.43 -7.54 -18.91
N ASP A 204 1.79 -8.79 -19.19
CA ASP A 204 0.90 -9.73 -19.87
C ASP A 204 -0.36 -9.96 -19.02
N GLY A 205 -1.53 -9.71 -19.62
CA GLY A 205 -2.82 -9.88 -18.98
C GLY A 205 -3.07 -11.31 -18.50
N ALA A 206 -2.44 -12.32 -19.11
CA ALA A 206 -2.57 -13.72 -18.69
C ALA A 206 -1.95 -13.99 -17.30
N LEU A 207 -1.05 -13.13 -16.83
CA LEU A 207 -0.42 -13.26 -15.51
C LEU A 207 -1.27 -12.62 -14.40
N ILE A 208 -2.27 -11.81 -14.75
CA ILE A 208 -3.02 -10.97 -13.81
C ILE A 208 -4.34 -11.66 -13.45
N THR A 209 -4.52 -11.95 -12.16
CA THR A 209 -5.81 -12.33 -11.58
C THR A 209 -6.37 -11.13 -10.82
N GLU A 210 -7.49 -10.58 -11.29
CA GLU A 210 -8.25 -9.54 -10.58
C GLU A 210 -9.44 -10.16 -9.86
N ALA A 211 -9.63 -9.82 -8.58
CA ALA A 211 -10.67 -10.40 -7.75
C ALA A 211 -11.39 -9.35 -6.89
N ASP A 212 -12.64 -9.64 -6.58
CA ASP A 212 -13.46 -8.86 -5.64
C ASP A 212 -13.27 -9.35 -4.20
N TRP A 213 -13.80 -8.63 -3.22
CA TRP A 213 -13.83 -9.08 -1.84
C TRP A 213 -14.54 -10.43 -1.65
N GLN A 214 -14.09 -11.18 -0.65
CA GLN A 214 -14.53 -12.55 -0.31
C GLN A 214 -14.25 -13.60 -1.39
N GLN A 215 -13.42 -13.30 -2.40
CA GLN A 215 -13.00 -14.29 -3.39
C GLN A 215 -11.68 -14.97 -2.96
N ALA A 216 -11.61 -16.28 -3.18
CA ALA A 216 -10.45 -17.10 -2.91
C ALA A 216 -9.77 -17.55 -4.21
N ILE A 217 -8.45 -17.39 -4.28
CA ILE A 217 -7.64 -17.67 -5.45
C ILE A 217 -6.60 -18.75 -5.10
N PRO A 218 -6.78 -19.99 -5.58
CA PRO A 218 -5.75 -21.01 -5.45
C PRO A 218 -4.49 -20.63 -6.23
N VAL A 219 -3.34 -20.66 -5.55
CA VAL A 219 -2.01 -20.39 -6.13
C VAL A 219 -1.25 -21.68 -6.39
N SER A 220 -1.38 -22.65 -5.48
CA SER A 220 -0.92 -24.03 -5.60
C SER A 220 -1.77 -24.93 -4.71
N ASP A 221 -1.47 -26.23 -4.67
CA ASP A 221 -2.14 -27.19 -3.76
C ASP A 221 -1.98 -26.84 -2.27
N GLU A 222 -0.96 -26.02 -1.94
CA GLU A 222 -0.60 -25.65 -0.57
C GLU A 222 -0.83 -24.18 -0.24
N LEU A 223 -1.22 -23.34 -1.21
CA LEU A 223 -1.39 -21.90 -0.99
C LEU A 223 -2.65 -21.39 -1.66
N THR A 224 -3.55 -20.83 -0.86
CA THR A 224 -4.72 -20.05 -1.31
C THR A 224 -4.60 -18.61 -0.81
N VAL A 225 -4.92 -17.66 -1.69
CA VAL A 225 -4.99 -16.23 -1.35
C VAL A 225 -6.43 -15.78 -1.37
N HIS A 226 -6.92 -15.30 -0.23
CA HIS A 226 -8.23 -14.65 -0.15
C HIS A 226 -8.06 -13.15 -0.33
N VAL A 227 -8.89 -12.55 -1.19
CA VAL A 227 -9.02 -11.10 -1.34
C VAL A 227 -10.16 -10.66 -0.43
N LEU A 228 -9.84 -9.88 0.59
CA LEU A 228 -10.74 -9.59 1.70
C LEU A 228 -11.04 -8.09 1.81
N PRO A 229 -12.15 -7.70 2.46
CA PRO A 229 -12.50 -6.29 2.63
C PRO A 229 -11.41 -5.46 3.31
N ALA A 230 -11.28 -4.22 2.87
CA ALA A 230 -10.54 -3.17 3.55
C ALA A 230 -11.34 -1.87 3.54
N ARG A 231 -11.12 -0.99 4.53
CA ARG A 231 -11.76 0.33 4.60
C ARG A 231 -10.80 1.41 4.13
N HIS A 232 -10.78 1.67 2.83
CA HIS A 232 -9.86 2.63 2.22
C HIS A 232 -10.47 3.30 0.97
N PHE A 233 -9.64 3.81 0.07
CA PHE A 233 -10.03 4.37 -1.21
C PHE A 233 -8.95 4.08 -2.27
N SER A 234 -9.18 4.47 -3.52
CA SER A 234 -8.17 4.36 -4.58
C SER A 234 -8.12 5.63 -5.42
N GLY A 235 -7.02 5.84 -6.13
CA GLY A 235 -6.90 6.87 -7.14
C GLY A 235 -5.47 7.34 -7.39
N ARG A 236 -5.12 7.37 -8.67
CA ARG A 236 -3.85 7.96 -9.15
C ARG A 236 -4.03 9.32 -9.82
N GLY A 237 -5.23 9.63 -10.29
CA GLY A 237 -5.55 10.87 -11.01
C GLY A 237 -6.67 11.68 -10.36
N LEU A 238 -7.41 12.43 -11.18
CA LEU A 238 -8.50 13.30 -10.71
C LEU A 238 -9.74 12.52 -10.25
N LYS A 239 -10.05 11.40 -10.92
CA LYS A 239 -11.14 10.50 -10.53
C LYS A 239 -10.61 9.45 -9.56
N ARG A 240 -11.28 9.30 -8.42
CA ARG A 240 -10.98 8.32 -7.38
C ARG A 240 -11.91 7.11 -7.48
N ASN A 241 -11.53 6.02 -6.80
CA ASN A 241 -12.35 4.82 -6.61
C ASN A 241 -12.75 4.14 -7.93
N GLN A 242 -11.90 4.22 -8.96
CA GLN A 242 -12.11 3.51 -10.23
C GLN A 242 -11.59 2.07 -10.19
N THR A 243 -10.76 1.75 -9.20
CA THR A 243 -10.23 0.43 -8.88
C THR A 243 -10.59 0.09 -7.43
N LEU A 244 -10.67 -1.19 -7.09
CA LEU A 244 -10.94 -1.66 -5.75
C LEU A 244 -9.65 -1.62 -4.90
N TRP A 245 -9.82 -1.64 -3.58
CA TRP A 245 -8.76 -1.80 -2.58
C TRP A 245 -9.08 -3.02 -1.72
N ALA A 246 -8.08 -3.76 -1.24
CA ALA A 246 -8.33 -4.96 -0.42
C ALA A 246 -7.24 -5.21 0.62
N SER A 247 -7.61 -6.03 1.60
CA SER A 247 -6.68 -6.79 2.43
C SER A 247 -6.52 -8.20 1.83
N PHE A 248 -5.51 -8.94 2.29
CA PHE A 248 -5.29 -10.31 1.83
C PHE A 248 -5.04 -11.27 2.98
N LEU A 249 -5.51 -12.50 2.81
CA LEU A 249 -5.16 -13.62 3.68
C LEU A 249 -4.52 -14.73 2.86
N PHE A 250 -3.30 -15.09 3.23
CA PHE A 250 -2.57 -16.22 2.68
C PHE A 250 -2.79 -17.42 3.59
N VAL A 251 -3.37 -18.48 3.05
CA VAL A 251 -3.70 -19.70 3.79
C VAL A 251 -2.87 -20.86 3.24
N THR A 252 -2.11 -21.50 4.14
CA THR A 252 -1.41 -22.77 3.90
C THR A 252 -1.88 -23.82 4.91
N PRO A 253 -1.54 -25.11 4.74
CA PRO A 253 -1.83 -26.12 5.75
C PRO A 253 -1.19 -25.84 7.11
N GLN A 254 -0.08 -25.08 7.14
CA GLN A 254 0.68 -24.81 8.36
C GLN A 254 0.30 -23.49 9.02
N GLN A 255 -0.13 -22.48 8.25
CA GLN A 255 -0.25 -21.13 8.76
C GLN A 255 -1.17 -20.21 7.96
N LYS A 256 -1.62 -19.15 8.63
CA LYS A 256 -2.42 -18.05 8.07
C LYS A 256 -1.72 -16.72 8.28
N ILE A 257 -1.36 -16.05 7.18
CA ILE A 257 -0.76 -14.72 7.20
C ILE A 257 -1.75 -13.70 6.64
N TYR A 258 -2.07 -12.68 7.42
CA TYR A 258 -2.94 -11.58 6.99
C TYR A 258 -2.12 -10.34 6.65
N TYR A 259 -2.52 -9.62 5.61
CA TYR A 259 -2.00 -8.31 5.23
C TYR A 259 -3.14 -7.31 5.10
N SER A 260 -3.13 -6.25 5.91
CA SER A 260 -4.25 -5.30 5.99
C SER A 260 -4.38 -4.37 4.78
N GLY A 261 -3.31 -4.16 4.01
CA GLY A 261 -3.19 -2.94 3.20
C GLY A 261 -3.28 -1.70 4.10
N ASP A 262 -3.87 -0.62 3.59
CA ASP A 262 -4.13 0.64 4.32
C ASP A 262 -5.56 0.71 4.87
N SER A 263 -6.01 -0.38 5.46
CA SER A 263 -7.39 -0.48 5.92
C SER A 263 -7.61 0.30 7.22
N GLY A 264 -8.44 1.33 7.19
CA GLY A 264 -9.00 1.95 8.39
C GLY A 264 -9.84 0.97 9.23
N TYR A 265 -10.08 1.30 10.50
CA TYR A 265 -10.80 0.41 11.41
C TYR A 265 -12.27 0.21 11.02
N GLY A 266 -12.79 -1.00 11.24
CA GLY A 266 -14.16 -1.37 10.93
C GLY A 266 -14.51 -2.82 11.33
N PRO A 267 -15.79 -3.20 11.22
CA PRO A 267 -16.29 -4.53 11.62
C PRO A 267 -15.76 -5.67 10.74
N HIS A 268 -15.17 -5.37 9.59
CA HIS A 268 -14.56 -6.36 8.70
C HIS A 268 -13.43 -7.12 9.40
N PHE A 269 -12.64 -6.49 10.28
CA PHE A 269 -11.59 -7.20 11.02
C PHE A 269 -12.14 -8.31 11.89
N LYS A 270 -13.22 -8.03 12.64
CA LYS A 270 -13.90 -9.03 13.46
C LYS A 270 -14.53 -10.12 12.60
N ALA A 271 -15.18 -9.75 11.49
CA ALA A 271 -15.75 -10.73 10.57
C ALA A 271 -14.68 -11.68 10.00
N ILE A 272 -13.51 -11.15 9.62
CA ILE A 272 -12.37 -11.93 9.15
C ILE A 272 -11.84 -12.84 10.26
N GLY A 273 -11.70 -12.35 11.49
CA GLY A 273 -11.26 -13.16 12.63
C GLY A 273 -12.26 -14.25 13.04
N ASP A 274 -13.56 -14.00 12.89
CA ASP A 274 -14.62 -14.98 13.13
C ASP A 274 -14.64 -16.08 12.04
N GLU A 275 -14.41 -15.71 10.78
CA GLU A 275 -14.40 -16.63 9.63
C GLU A 275 -13.10 -17.44 9.52
N PHE A 276 -11.95 -16.78 9.64
CA PHE A 276 -10.64 -17.38 9.35
C PHE A 276 -9.76 -17.57 10.58
N GLY A 277 -10.08 -16.96 11.71
CA GLY A 277 -9.22 -16.97 12.90
C GLY A 277 -9.02 -18.36 13.53
N PRO A 278 -7.96 -18.55 14.31
CA PRO A 278 -6.92 -17.57 14.62
C PRO A 278 -5.98 -17.32 13.42
N ILE A 279 -5.48 -16.09 13.30
CA ILE A 279 -4.46 -15.69 12.33
C ILE A 279 -3.08 -15.83 12.97
N ASP A 280 -2.15 -16.53 12.34
CA ASP A 280 -0.83 -16.78 12.94
C ASP A 280 0.04 -15.53 12.95
N LEU A 281 0.02 -14.76 11.86
CA LEU A 281 0.71 -13.49 11.77
C LEU A 281 -0.13 -12.48 10.98
N ALA A 282 -0.27 -11.27 11.51
CA ALA A 282 -0.91 -10.15 10.81
C ALA A 282 0.10 -9.03 10.55
N ILE A 283 0.35 -8.72 9.28
CA ILE A 283 0.94 -7.45 8.87
C ILE A 283 -0.17 -6.40 8.92
N MET A 284 -0.03 -5.45 9.83
CA MET A 284 -1.06 -4.48 10.13
C MET A 284 -0.57 -3.06 9.84
N GLU A 285 -1.41 -2.29 9.17
CA GLU A 285 -1.24 -0.85 8.99
C GLU A 285 -0.97 -0.18 10.33
N ASN A 286 0.13 0.56 10.42
CA ASN A 286 0.50 1.29 11.63
C ASN A 286 1.30 2.54 11.26
N GLY A 287 0.68 3.45 10.52
CA GLY A 287 1.33 4.67 10.09
C GLY A 287 0.44 5.49 9.17
N GLN A 288 0.86 6.73 8.93
CA GLN A 288 0.18 7.70 8.09
C GLN A 288 -1.24 8.07 8.54
N TYR A 289 -1.55 7.89 9.82
CA TYR A 289 -2.83 8.27 10.41
C TYR A 289 -2.88 9.75 10.78
N ASP A 290 -4.09 10.29 10.82
CA ASP A 290 -4.41 11.61 11.37
C ASP A 290 -5.90 11.69 11.67
N GLN A 291 -6.28 12.56 12.59
CA GLN A 291 -7.69 12.80 12.91
C GLN A 291 -8.49 13.29 11.69
N ASP A 292 -7.85 14.00 10.76
CA ASP A 292 -8.49 14.54 9.56
C ASP A 292 -8.90 13.44 8.56
N TRP A 293 -8.40 12.20 8.67
CA TRP A 293 -8.76 11.07 7.79
C TRP A 293 -8.85 9.73 8.52
N LYS A 294 -9.23 9.77 9.80
CA LYS A 294 -9.32 8.64 10.73
C LYS A 294 -10.12 7.40 10.28
N TYR A 295 -10.87 7.48 9.19
CA TYR A 295 -11.66 6.33 8.69
C TYR A 295 -10.94 5.49 7.66
N ILE A 296 -9.84 6.00 7.08
CA ILE A 296 -9.09 5.33 6.01
C ILE A 296 -7.68 4.94 6.42
N HIS A 297 -7.23 5.34 7.62
CA HIS A 297 -5.98 4.90 8.21
C HIS A 297 -6.20 4.65 9.70
N MET A 298 -5.76 3.51 10.22
CA MET A 298 -5.93 3.16 11.63
C MET A 298 -5.04 4.00 12.53
N MET A 299 -5.60 4.47 13.65
CA MET A 299 -4.79 4.89 14.79
C MET A 299 -4.08 3.67 15.40
N PRO A 300 -2.90 3.80 16.02
CA PRO A 300 -2.19 2.65 16.59
C PRO A 300 -2.99 1.84 17.62
N ASP A 301 -3.87 2.50 18.39
CA ASP A 301 -4.79 1.84 19.33
C ASP A 301 -5.87 1.02 18.59
N GLU A 302 -6.33 1.51 17.43
CA GLU A 302 -7.25 0.80 16.55
C GLU A 302 -6.55 -0.37 15.84
N THR A 303 -5.28 -0.21 15.45
CA THR A 303 -4.44 -1.31 14.95
C THR A 303 -4.34 -2.43 15.97
N ALA A 304 -4.13 -2.10 17.24
CA ALA A 304 -4.09 -3.07 18.33
C ALA A 304 -5.46 -3.76 18.52
N GLN A 305 -6.56 -3.00 18.45
CA GLN A 305 -7.92 -3.55 18.51
C GLN A 305 -8.23 -4.47 17.31
N ALA A 306 -7.85 -4.06 16.11
CA ALA A 306 -8.03 -4.86 14.90
C ALA A 306 -7.26 -6.19 14.99
N ALA A 307 -6.09 -6.21 15.62
CA ALA A 307 -5.35 -7.45 15.88
C ALA A 307 -6.10 -8.41 16.82
N ASP A 308 -6.77 -7.90 17.86
CA ASP A 308 -7.64 -8.70 18.72
C ASP A 308 -8.84 -9.24 17.95
N ASP A 309 -9.47 -8.39 17.14
CA ASP A 309 -10.65 -8.74 16.34
C ASP A 309 -10.33 -9.80 15.28
N LEU A 310 -9.12 -9.74 14.69
CA LEU A 310 -8.58 -10.78 13.81
C LEU A 310 -8.20 -12.07 14.55
N ARG A 311 -8.14 -12.04 15.88
CA ARG A 311 -7.61 -13.12 16.72
C ARG A 311 -6.19 -13.49 16.30
N ALA A 312 -5.37 -12.48 16.02
CA ALA A 312 -3.98 -12.64 15.64
C ALA A 312 -3.17 -13.25 16.79
N ARG A 313 -2.13 -14.03 16.47
CA ARG A 313 -1.14 -14.51 17.45
C ARG A 313 0.11 -13.63 17.49
N ALA A 314 0.44 -13.00 16.37
CA ALA A 314 1.55 -12.06 16.25
C ALA A 314 1.20 -10.93 15.27
N VAL A 315 1.75 -9.76 15.51
CA VAL A 315 1.53 -8.55 14.70
C VAL A 315 2.87 -7.98 14.24
N LEU A 316 2.97 -7.68 12.95
CA LEU A 316 4.05 -6.89 12.35
C LEU A 316 3.47 -5.51 11.93
N PRO A 317 4.01 -4.39 12.43
CA PRO A 317 3.60 -3.07 11.96
C PRO A 317 4.13 -2.79 10.54
N GLY A 318 3.24 -2.37 9.64
CA GLY A 318 3.55 -1.87 8.30
C GLY A 318 3.22 -0.39 8.12
N HIS A 319 3.34 0.12 6.89
CA HIS A 319 2.93 1.47 6.46
C HIS A 319 3.68 2.66 7.10
N ALA A 320 4.72 2.39 7.92
CA ALA A 320 5.62 3.38 8.49
C ALA A 320 7.07 3.21 7.99
N GLY A 321 8.01 4.04 8.47
CA GLY A 321 9.44 3.78 8.31
C GLY A 321 10.07 4.09 6.94
N ARG A 322 9.34 4.70 6.00
CA ARG A 322 9.90 5.05 4.68
C ARG A 322 9.51 6.44 4.19
N PHE A 323 8.25 6.84 4.32
CA PHE A 323 7.74 8.08 3.75
C PHE A 323 7.06 8.97 4.80
N VAL A 324 6.98 10.27 4.52
CA VAL A 324 6.20 11.24 5.32
C VAL A 324 4.90 11.54 4.61
N LEU A 325 3.81 10.88 4.99
CA LEU A 325 2.49 11.07 4.39
C LEU A 325 1.46 11.62 5.41
N ALA A 326 1.79 11.63 6.71
CA ALA A 326 0.97 12.23 7.76
C ALA A 326 1.72 13.25 8.63
N LYS A 327 1.05 13.68 9.72
CA LYS A 327 1.50 14.76 10.60
C LYS A 327 2.24 14.29 11.86
N HIS A 328 2.18 13.00 12.20
CA HIS A 328 2.87 12.42 13.36
C HIS A 328 4.40 12.39 13.16
N SER A 329 5.17 12.22 14.24
CA SER A 329 6.62 11.99 14.14
C SER A 329 6.91 10.61 13.53
N TRP A 330 8.10 10.41 12.97
CA TRP A 330 8.41 9.16 12.24
C TRP A 330 8.36 7.90 13.14
N ASP A 331 8.62 8.07 14.44
CA ASP A 331 8.74 7.02 15.46
C ASP A 331 7.45 6.81 16.29
N GLU A 332 6.55 7.80 16.34
CA GLU A 332 5.30 7.75 17.09
C GLU A 332 4.46 6.49 16.82
N PRO A 333 4.29 6.01 15.55
CA PRO A 333 3.50 4.81 15.31
C PRO A 333 4.03 3.57 16.03
N TYR A 334 5.35 3.39 16.10
CA TYR A 334 5.95 2.24 16.79
C TYR A 334 5.81 2.37 18.30
N GLN A 335 6.02 3.57 18.85
CA GLN A 335 5.87 3.83 20.28
C GLN A 335 4.44 3.58 20.75
N ARG A 336 3.45 4.10 20.01
CA ARG A 336 2.04 3.97 20.38
C ARG A 336 1.52 2.54 20.20
N LEU A 337 1.88 1.85 19.12
CA LEU A 337 1.47 0.44 18.97
C LEU A 337 2.15 -0.45 20.02
N ALA A 338 3.41 -0.19 20.36
CA ALA A 338 4.09 -0.92 21.44
C ALA A 338 3.35 -0.73 22.78
N ALA A 339 2.99 0.50 23.14
CA ALA A 339 2.20 0.76 24.34
C ALA A 339 0.80 0.10 24.26
N ALA A 340 0.11 0.20 23.12
CA ALA A 340 -1.21 -0.39 22.92
C ALA A 340 -1.20 -1.93 22.91
N SER A 341 -0.03 -2.55 22.71
CA SER A 341 0.17 -4.00 22.75
C SER A 341 0.37 -4.57 24.16
N GLU A 342 0.67 -3.73 25.15
CA GLU A 342 0.93 -4.18 26.52
C GLU A 342 -0.30 -4.91 27.10
N GLY A 343 -0.08 -6.13 27.62
CA GLY A 343 -1.14 -6.95 28.21
C GLY A 343 -2.05 -7.68 27.21
N ARG A 344 -1.86 -7.50 25.91
CA ARG A 344 -2.61 -8.25 24.89
C ARG A 344 -2.06 -9.67 24.71
N ALA A 345 -2.90 -10.57 24.21
CA ALA A 345 -2.58 -11.99 24.07
C ALA A 345 -1.65 -12.31 22.88
N TRP A 346 -1.46 -11.36 21.96
CA TRP A 346 -0.60 -11.50 20.80
C TRP A 346 0.76 -10.84 21.01
N ARG A 347 1.75 -11.30 20.24
CA ARG A 347 3.12 -10.78 20.25
C ARG A 347 3.27 -9.63 19.26
N LEU A 348 3.78 -8.49 19.71
CA LEU A 348 4.28 -7.47 18.79
C LEU A 348 5.68 -7.86 18.28
N LEU A 349 5.85 -7.98 16.97
CA LEU A 349 7.12 -8.23 16.32
C LEU A 349 7.62 -6.93 15.68
N THR A 350 8.87 -6.56 15.94
CA THR A 350 9.42 -5.28 15.47
C THR A 350 10.79 -5.43 14.80
N PRO A 351 10.88 -6.21 13.72
CA PRO A 351 12.11 -6.31 12.95
C PRO A 351 12.54 -4.92 12.47
N VAL A 352 13.85 -4.69 12.37
CA VAL A 352 14.33 -3.60 11.52
C VAL A 352 14.09 -3.93 10.05
N GLN A 353 14.17 -2.95 9.15
CA GLN A 353 14.02 -3.23 7.73
C GLN A 353 15.05 -4.28 7.29
N GLY A 354 14.59 -5.29 6.57
CA GLY A 354 15.43 -6.37 6.08
C GLY A 354 15.71 -7.49 7.06
N GLU A 355 15.37 -7.35 8.34
CA GLU A 355 15.58 -8.42 9.33
C GLU A 355 14.59 -9.57 9.09
N PRO A 356 15.06 -10.81 8.86
CA PRO A 356 14.17 -11.94 8.62
C PRO A 356 13.32 -12.29 9.84
N VAL A 357 12.01 -12.42 9.61
CA VAL A 357 11.05 -12.97 10.56
C VAL A 357 10.73 -14.40 10.15
N TRP A 358 11.24 -15.39 10.88
CA TRP A 358 11.02 -16.80 10.57
C TRP A 358 9.68 -17.24 11.12
N VAL A 359 8.72 -17.57 10.26
CA VAL A 359 7.33 -17.70 10.72
C VAL A 359 7.10 -18.90 11.63
N ALA A 360 7.92 -19.95 11.48
CA ALA A 360 7.92 -21.11 12.37
C ALA A 360 8.52 -20.81 13.76
N ASP A 361 9.39 -19.80 13.88
CA ASP A 361 10.06 -19.46 15.15
C ASP A 361 9.21 -18.51 15.99
N LYS A 362 8.38 -19.11 16.84
CA LYS A 362 7.52 -18.39 17.80
C LYS A 362 8.29 -17.84 18.99
N THR A 363 9.61 -18.02 19.06
CA THR A 363 10.47 -17.53 20.14
C THR A 363 11.33 -16.34 19.72
N GLN A 364 11.45 -16.08 18.42
CA GLN A 364 12.19 -14.95 17.87
C GLN A 364 11.75 -13.64 18.54
N SER A 365 12.72 -12.84 18.96
CA SER A 365 12.51 -11.56 19.64
C SER A 365 13.17 -10.45 18.86
N PHE A 366 12.60 -9.25 18.94
CA PHE A 366 13.09 -8.07 18.24
C PHE A 366 13.29 -6.92 19.21
N ASN A 367 14.20 -6.02 18.87
CA ASN A 367 14.47 -4.83 19.67
C ASN A 367 13.47 -3.72 19.32
N ALA A 368 13.20 -2.84 20.29
CA ALA A 368 12.52 -1.58 20.06
C ALA A 368 13.51 -0.56 19.43
N TRP A 369 13.86 -0.78 18.16
CA TRP A 369 14.95 -0.09 17.45
C TRP A 369 14.74 1.41 17.22
N TRP A 370 13.53 1.92 17.46
CA TRP A 370 13.19 3.34 17.37
C TRP A 370 13.49 4.13 18.65
N ARG A 371 13.99 3.46 19.69
CA ARG A 371 14.31 4.08 21.00
C ARG A 371 15.70 4.69 21.04
#